data_AF-A0A4V6JI10-F1
#
_entry.id   AF-A0A4V6JI10-F1
#
_cell.length_a   1.000
_cell.length_b   1.000
_cell.length_c   1.000
_cell.angle_alpha   90.00
_cell.angle_beta   90.00
_cell.angle_gamma   90.00
#
_symmetry.space_group_name_H-M   'P 1'
#
loop_
_entity.id
_entity.type
_entity.pdbx_description
1 polymer ?
#
loop_
_entity_poly.entity_id
_entity_poly.type
_entity_poly.pdbx_seq_one_letter_code
_entity_poly.pdbx_strand_id
1 'polypeptide(L)'
;MITHISPLGSMDLLSQLEVDMLKRTASSDLYRLFRNCSLAVLNSGSQTDNSKQLLSRYETFDINVLRRERGVKLELVNPPEDAFVDGRIIRSLQANLFAVLRDILFVHGQIASAGRFQHLNLENSVHITNLVFSILRNARTLHLDEDPNMVVCWGGHSINQNEYLYARKVGSELGLRELNICTGCGPGAMEAPMKGAAVGHAQQRYRNSRFIA
;
A
#
# COMPACT_ATOMS: atom_id res chain seq x y z
N MET A 1 3.75 23.62 4.59
CA MET A 1 4.26 22.75 5.67
C MET A 1 5.21 21.72 5.06
N ILE A 2 6.35 21.44 5.70
CA ILE A 2 7.31 20.41 5.24
C ILE A 2 7.55 19.41 6.37
N THR A 3 7.40 18.12 6.08
CA THR A 3 7.59 17.04 7.07
C THR A 3 8.46 15.92 6.51
N HIS A 4 9.32 15.37 7.34
CA HIS A 4 10.22 14.28 6.97
C HIS A 4 9.77 12.95 7.59
N ILE A 5 9.54 11.95 6.75
CA ILE A 5 9.11 10.62 7.14
C ILE A 5 10.26 9.63 6.90
N SER A 6 10.58 8.87 7.94
CA SER A 6 11.57 7.79 7.85
C SER A 6 10.86 6.45 7.55
N PRO A 7 11.52 5.48 6.91
CA PRO A 7 10.94 4.17 6.64
C PRO A 7 10.46 3.47 7.92
N LEU A 8 9.40 2.69 7.77
CA LEU A 8 8.87 1.79 8.80
C LEU A 8 8.84 0.38 8.22
N GLY A 9 9.74 -0.50 8.66
CA GLY A 9 9.80 -1.89 8.18
C GLY A 9 10.71 -2.06 6.96
N SER A 10 10.20 -2.62 5.86
CA SER A 10 10.99 -2.89 4.63
C SER A 10 11.32 -1.60 3.86
N MET A 11 12.49 -1.57 3.21
CA MET A 11 13.11 -0.43 2.48
C MET A 11 14.08 0.43 3.30
N ASP A 12 14.98 -0.20 4.06
CA ASP A 12 16.07 0.51 4.74
C ASP A 12 17.22 0.90 3.78
N LEU A 13 17.31 0.26 2.61
CA LEU A 13 18.43 0.43 1.68
C LEU A 13 17.91 0.52 0.23
N LEU A 14 18.09 1.69 -0.38
CA LEU A 14 17.93 1.91 -1.81
C LEU A 14 19.29 2.27 -2.41
N SER A 15 19.59 1.71 -3.58
CA SER A 15 20.77 2.10 -4.36
C SER A 15 20.63 3.52 -4.91
N GLN A 16 21.76 4.12 -5.27
CA GLN A 16 21.77 5.45 -5.87
C GLN A 16 21.00 5.49 -7.20
N LEU A 17 21.05 4.41 -7.98
CA LEU A 17 20.34 4.28 -9.25
C LEU A 17 18.81 4.28 -9.05
N GLU A 18 18.30 3.57 -8.04
CA GLU A 18 16.86 3.52 -7.73
C GLU A 18 16.34 4.87 -7.25
N VAL A 19 17.11 5.58 -6.42
CA VAL A 19 16.75 6.94 -5.99
C VAL A 19 16.75 7.90 -7.19
N ASP A 20 17.75 7.78 -8.07
CA ASP A 20 17.86 8.64 -9.25
C ASP A 20 16.76 8.36 -10.29
N MET A 21 16.21 7.15 -10.36
CA MET A 21 15.04 6.84 -11.21
C MET A 21 13.81 7.70 -10.83
N LEU A 22 13.62 8.01 -9.55
CA LEU A 22 12.53 8.89 -9.11
C LEU A 22 12.90 10.37 -9.14
N LYS A 23 14.18 10.70 -8.95
CA LYS A 23 14.66 12.09 -9.02
C LYS A 23 14.78 12.62 -10.43
N ARG A 24 14.87 11.76 -11.45
CA ARG A 24 14.91 12.17 -12.85
C ARG A 24 13.56 12.79 -13.22
N THR A 25 13.49 14.09 -12.93
CA THR A 25 12.45 15.07 -13.26
C THR A 25 11.12 14.88 -12.53
N ALA A 26 10.71 15.92 -11.78
CA ALA A 26 9.34 16.12 -11.29
C ALA A 26 8.29 16.14 -12.45
N SER A 27 8.75 16.15 -13.69
CA SER A 27 7.97 16.00 -14.92
C SER A 27 7.93 14.57 -15.49
N SER A 28 8.57 13.58 -14.87
CA SER A 28 8.48 12.19 -15.34
C SER A 28 7.13 11.55 -14.99
N ASP A 29 6.63 10.68 -15.86
CA ASP A 29 5.38 9.95 -15.61
C ASP A 29 5.46 9.08 -14.36
N LEU A 30 6.65 8.53 -14.07
CA LEU A 30 6.90 7.76 -12.86
C LEU A 30 6.77 8.61 -11.59
N TYR A 31 7.29 9.84 -11.61
CA TYR A 31 7.12 10.77 -10.51
C TYR A 31 5.65 11.12 -10.28
N ARG A 32 4.90 11.43 -11.35
CA ARG A 32 3.46 11.75 -11.25
C ARG A 32 2.66 10.56 -10.70
N LEU A 33 2.98 9.34 -11.13
CA LEU A 33 2.39 8.12 -10.57
C LEU A 33 2.71 7.98 -9.08
N PHE A 34 3.99 8.11 -8.70
CA PHE A 34 4.44 8.03 -7.31
C PHE A 34 3.78 9.08 -6.41
N ARG A 35 3.72 10.34 -6.85
CA ARG A 35 3.05 11.44 -6.16
C ARG A 35 1.57 11.13 -5.96
N ASN A 36 0.86 10.72 -7.01
CA ASN A 36 -0.58 10.50 -6.94
C ASN A 36 -0.93 9.29 -6.07
N CYS A 37 -0.17 8.19 -6.17
CA CYS A 37 -0.33 7.03 -5.27
C CYS A 37 -0.06 7.41 -3.81
N SER A 38 0.98 8.21 -3.55
CA SER A 38 1.30 8.68 -2.19
C SER A 38 0.20 9.59 -1.61
N LEU A 39 -0.38 10.46 -2.43
CA LEU A 39 -1.51 11.29 -2.02
C LEU A 39 -2.77 10.47 -1.70
N ALA A 40 -3.04 9.43 -2.49
CA ALA A 40 -4.15 8.51 -2.24
C ALA A 40 -3.96 7.77 -0.90
N VAL A 41 -2.75 7.31 -0.60
CA VAL A 41 -2.42 6.74 0.72
C VAL A 41 -2.70 7.74 1.83
N LEU A 42 -2.19 8.98 1.71
CA LEU A 42 -2.38 10.01 2.74
C LEU A 42 -3.85 10.41 2.97
N ASN A 43 -4.74 10.19 2.00
CA ASN A 43 -6.18 10.42 2.15
C ASN A 43 -6.98 9.16 2.48
N SER A 44 -6.32 8.05 2.82
CA SER A 44 -7.01 6.82 3.25
C SER A 44 -7.82 7.11 4.52
N GLY A 45 -9.15 6.94 4.44
CA GLY A 45 -10.10 7.32 5.50
C GLY A 45 -10.94 8.55 5.17
N SER A 46 -10.63 9.28 4.10
CA SER A 46 -11.51 10.34 3.57
C SER A 46 -12.76 9.72 2.93
N GLN A 47 -13.93 10.29 3.23
CA GLN A 47 -15.24 9.88 2.70
C GLN A 47 -15.49 10.36 1.25
N THR A 48 -14.42 10.64 0.49
CA THR A 48 -14.53 11.21 -0.86
C THR A 48 -14.30 10.14 -1.92
N ASP A 49 -15.34 9.75 -2.65
CA ASP A 49 -15.27 8.76 -3.74
C ASP A 49 -14.75 9.35 -5.07
N ASN A 50 -14.47 10.66 -5.13
CA ASN A 50 -14.03 11.35 -6.34
C ASN A 50 -12.52 11.64 -6.35
N SER A 51 -11.77 10.83 -7.09
CA SER A 51 -10.31 10.97 -7.23
C SER A 51 -9.86 12.29 -7.88
N LYS A 52 -10.66 12.88 -8.79
CA LYS A 52 -10.33 14.18 -9.39
C LYS A 52 -10.46 15.31 -8.38
N GLN A 53 -11.53 15.31 -7.59
CA GLN A 53 -11.69 16.29 -6.51
C GLN A 53 -10.57 16.20 -5.49
N LEU A 54 -10.12 14.98 -5.17
CA LEU A 54 -8.97 14.76 -4.29
C LEU A 54 -7.70 15.41 -4.85
N LEU A 55 -7.38 15.14 -6.11
CA LEU A 55 -6.18 15.67 -6.77
C LEU A 55 -6.21 17.20 -6.87
N SER A 56 -7.37 17.78 -7.22
CA SER A 56 -7.55 19.24 -7.29
C SER A 56 -7.49 19.91 -5.91
N ARG A 57 -7.99 19.24 -4.86
CA ARG A 57 -7.92 19.78 -3.49
C ARG A 57 -6.48 19.92 -2.99
N TYR A 58 -5.60 19.03 -3.42
CA TYR A 58 -4.21 18.97 -3.01
C TYR A 58 -3.25 19.23 -4.18
N GLU A 59 -3.50 20.30 -4.93
CA GLU A 59 -2.61 20.75 -6.02
C GLU A 59 -1.22 21.11 -5.51
N THR A 60 -1.13 21.67 -4.30
CA THR A 60 0.13 22.09 -3.68
C THR A 60 0.89 20.97 -2.97
N PHE A 61 0.34 19.75 -2.94
CA PHE A 61 1.01 18.59 -2.38
C PHE A 61 2.21 18.20 -3.25
N ASP A 62 3.31 17.83 -2.63
CA ASP A 62 4.44 17.24 -3.34
C ASP A 62 5.23 16.27 -2.46
N ILE A 63 6.01 15.39 -3.09
CA ILE A 63 6.77 14.36 -2.37
C ILE A 63 8.15 14.14 -2.97
N ASN A 64 9.18 14.30 -2.14
CA ASN A 64 10.57 14.11 -2.55
C ASN A 64 11.20 12.89 -1.86
N VAL A 65 12.01 12.16 -2.62
CA VAL A 65 12.83 11.05 -2.10
C VAL A 65 14.21 11.59 -1.73
N LEU A 66 14.47 11.66 -0.42
CA LEU A 66 15.70 12.17 0.14
C LEU A 66 16.65 11.02 0.49
N ARG A 67 17.90 11.17 0.06
CA ARG A 67 18.99 10.26 0.43
C ARG A 67 19.59 10.67 1.78
N ARG A 68 19.87 9.70 2.63
CA ARG A 68 20.62 9.84 3.88
C ARG A 68 21.64 8.70 4.00
N GLU A 69 22.61 8.84 4.89
CA GLU A 69 23.66 7.84 5.11
C GLU A 69 23.09 6.47 5.53
N ARG A 70 21.96 6.46 6.24
CA ARG A 70 21.27 5.26 6.74
C ARG A 70 20.01 4.93 5.95
N GLY A 71 20.01 5.20 4.64
CA GLY A 71 18.91 4.83 3.74
C GLY A 71 18.15 6.03 3.16
N VAL A 72 16.85 5.83 2.98
CA VAL A 72 15.96 6.79 2.32
C VAL A 72 15.05 7.50 3.33
N LYS A 73 14.65 8.73 3.04
CA LYS A 73 13.56 9.45 3.72
C LYS A 73 12.62 10.04 2.69
N LEU A 74 11.34 10.16 3.04
CA LEU A 74 10.37 10.90 2.25
C LEU A 74 10.20 12.30 2.85
N GLU A 75 10.26 13.31 2.01
CA GLU A 75 9.87 14.68 2.36
C GLU A 75 8.50 14.95 1.76
N LEU A 76 7.54 15.30 2.61
CA LEU A 76 6.19 15.65 2.23
C LEU A 76 6.05 17.17 2.27
N VAL A 77 5.60 17.76 1.16
CA VAL A 77 5.30 19.18 1.03
C VAL A 77 3.77 19.32 1.01
N ASN A 78 3.21 20.10 1.93
CA ASN A 78 1.77 20.33 2.09
C ASN A 78 0.90 19.03 2.07
N PRO A 79 1.22 18.02 2.90
CA PRO A 79 0.40 16.81 2.98
C PRO A 79 -0.98 17.09 3.60
N PRO A 80 -1.98 16.22 3.35
CA PRO A 80 -3.27 16.25 4.07
C PRO A 80 -3.08 16.22 5.60
N GLU A 81 -3.77 17.10 6.32
CA GLU A 81 -3.67 17.20 7.78
C GLU A 81 -4.25 15.97 8.49
N ASP A 82 -5.31 15.37 7.94
CA ASP A 82 -5.97 14.17 8.48
C ASP A 82 -5.04 12.93 8.54
N ALA A 83 -3.90 12.96 7.85
CA ALA A 83 -2.89 11.91 7.92
C ALA A 83 -2.05 11.95 9.22
N PHE A 84 -2.21 12.99 10.04
CA PHE A 84 -1.42 13.25 11.23
C PHE A 84 -2.28 13.26 12.51
N VAL A 85 -1.70 12.77 13.60
CA VAL A 85 -2.23 12.89 14.97
C VAL A 85 -1.13 13.53 15.81
N ASP A 86 -1.42 14.68 16.42
CA ASP A 86 -0.45 15.47 17.20
C ASP A 86 0.86 15.75 16.44
N GLY A 87 0.75 16.07 15.15
CA GLY A 87 1.87 16.35 14.26
C GLY A 87 2.70 15.12 13.85
N ARG A 88 2.29 13.90 14.22
CA ARG A 88 2.94 12.64 13.82
C ARG A 88 2.07 11.89 12.83
N ILE A 89 2.67 11.42 11.73
CA ILE A 89 1.95 10.61 10.74
C ILE A 89 1.41 9.32 11.35
N ILE A 90 0.22 8.90 10.95
CA ILE A 90 -0.34 7.60 11.33
C ILE A 90 0.56 6.48 10.79
N ARG A 91 0.92 5.51 11.65
CA ARG A 91 1.91 4.46 11.32
C ARG A 91 1.51 3.58 10.12
N SER A 92 0.22 3.29 9.94
CA SER A 92 -0.26 2.54 8.78
C SER A 92 -0.05 3.31 7.48
N LEU A 93 -0.34 4.61 7.46
CA LEU A 93 -0.10 5.48 6.32
C LEU A 93 1.40 5.60 6.02
N GLN A 94 2.22 5.72 7.06
CA GLN A 94 3.68 5.68 6.95
C GLN A 94 4.15 4.39 6.28
N ALA A 95 3.71 3.22 6.74
CA ALA A 95 4.07 1.94 6.13
C ALA A 95 3.63 1.86 4.65
N ASN A 96 2.40 2.29 4.36
CA ASN A 96 1.84 2.29 3.01
C ASN A 96 2.58 3.23 2.06
N LEU A 97 3.08 4.39 2.51
CA LEU A 97 3.92 5.27 1.70
C LEU A 97 5.20 4.58 1.22
N PHE A 98 5.85 3.81 2.08
CA PHE A 98 7.05 3.05 1.69
C PHE A 98 6.71 1.80 0.87
N ALA A 99 5.51 1.22 1.04
CA ALA A 99 5.01 0.19 0.14
C ALA A 99 4.79 0.73 -1.29
N VAL A 100 4.22 1.94 -1.42
CA VAL A 100 4.09 2.64 -2.71
C VAL A 100 5.46 2.86 -3.34
N LEU A 101 6.43 3.37 -2.58
CA LEU A 101 7.81 3.57 -3.06
C LEU A 101 8.43 2.26 -3.56
N ARG A 102 8.30 1.20 -2.76
CA ARG A 102 8.83 -0.15 -3.06
C ARG A 102 8.24 -0.68 -4.37
N ASP A 103 6.91 -0.70 -4.48
CA ASP A 103 6.23 -1.38 -5.57
C ASP A 103 6.39 -0.62 -6.89
N ILE A 104 6.33 0.72 -6.86
CA ILE A 104 6.58 1.53 -8.06
C ILE A 104 8.00 1.33 -8.57
N LEU A 105 9.01 1.43 -7.70
CA LEU A 105 10.41 1.24 -8.11
C LEU A 105 10.69 -0.18 -8.58
N PHE A 106 10.23 -1.18 -7.83
CA PHE A 106 10.49 -2.58 -8.15
C PHE A 106 9.83 -2.97 -9.48
N VAL A 107 8.54 -2.69 -9.65
CA VAL A 107 7.80 -3.04 -10.87
C VAL A 107 8.36 -2.28 -12.06
N HIS A 108 8.61 -0.97 -11.92
CA HIS A 108 9.21 -0.20 -13.00
C HIS A 108 10.61 -0.73 -13.36
N GLY A 109 11.44 -1.06 -12.37
CA GLY A 109 12.75 -1.64 -12.58
C GLY A 109 12.71 -2.97 -13.34
N GLN A 110 11.80 -3.87 -12.98
CA GLN A 110 11.61 -5.16 -13.66
C GLN A 110 11.12 -4.97 -15.11
N ILE A 111 10.11 -4.12 -15.33
CA ILE A 111 9.53 -3.88 -16.65
C ILE A 111 10.49 -3.09 -17.55
N ALA A 112 11.15 -2.04 -17.05
CA ALA A 112 12.09 -1.24 -17.83
C ALA A 112 13.40 -2.00 -18.12
N SER A 113 13.76 -2.96 -17.28
CA SER A 113 14.93 -3.84 -17.50
C SER A 113 14.59 -5.11 -18.28
N ALA A 114 13.31 -5.38 -18.54
CA ALA A 114 12.82 -6.50 -19.36
C ALA A 114 13.53 -6.57 -20.72
N GLY A 115 13.78 -5.41 -21.34
CA GLY A 115 14.47 -5.29 -22.62
C GLY A 115 15.99 -5.42 -22.57
N ARG A 116 16.61 -5.42 -21.37
CA ARG A 116 18.08 -5.42 -21.22
C ARG A 116 18.67 -6.70 -20.64
N PHE A 117 17.96 -7.43 -19.76
CA PHE A 117 18.58 -8.55 -19.03
C PHE A 117 17.72 -9.81 -18.80
N GLN A 118 16.40 -9.79 -19.02
CA GLN A 118 15.53 -10.88 -18.54
C GLN A 118 14.60 -11.55 -19.57
N HIS A 119 14.62 -11.16 -20.85
CA HIS A 119 13.66 -11.70 -21.85
C HIS A 119 12.22 -11.77 -21.32
N LEU A 120 11.83 -10.81 -20.47
CA LEU A 120 10.51 -10.79 -19.85
C LEU A 120 9.47 -10.49 -20.93
N ASN A 121 8.93 -11.54 -21.52
CA ASN A 121 7.79 -11.50 -22.41
C ASN A 121 6.47 -11.37 -21.62
N LEU A 122 5.85 -10.18 -21.65
CA LEU A 122 4.57 -9.91 -20.99
C LEU A 122 3.35 -10.50 -21.70
N GLU A 123 3.52 -11.15 -22.85
CA GLU A 123 2.50 -11.95 -23.52
C GLU A 123 2.56 -13.43 -23.11
N ASN A 124 3.62 -13.83 -22.41
CA ASN A 124 3.80 -15.21 -21.95
C ASN A 124 3.22 -15.40 -20.53
N SER A 125 2.26 -16.31 -20.39
CA SER A 125 1.59 -16.60 -19.10
C SER A 125 2.53 -17.04 -17.98
N VAL A 126 3.60 -17.79 -18.30
CA VAL A 126 4.60 -18.22 -17.32
C VAL A 126 5.37 -17.02 -16.78
N HIS A 127 5.74 -16.09 -17.66
CA HIS A 127 6.46 -14.88 -17.26
C HIS A 127 5.59 -13.95 -16.42
N ILE A 128 4.32 -13.75 -16.80
CA ILE A 128 3.36 -12.97 -16.01
C ILE A 128 3.20 -13.58 -14.61
N THR A 129 3.04 -14.90 -14.51
CA THR A 129 2.89 -15.60 -13.23
C THR A 129 4.12 -15.42 -12.34
N ASN A 130 5.32 -15.56 -12.90
CA ASN A 130 6.58 -15.35 -12.17
C ASN A 130 6.80 -13.88 -11.77
N LEU A 131 6.31 -12.94 -12.57
CA LEU A 131 6.33 -11.52 -12.24
C LEU A 131 5.42 -11.22 -11.04
N VAL A 132 4.18 -11.72 -11.04
CA VAL A 132 3.26 -11.60 -9.90
C VAL A 132 3.88 -12.18 -8.63
N PHE A 133 4.44 -13.40 -8.72
CA PHE A 133 5.16 -14.03 -7.60
C PHE A 133 6.33 -13.16 -7.11
N SER A 134 7.13 -12.60 -8.03
CA SER A 134 8.28 -11.76 -7.68
C SER A 134 7.87 -10.47 -6.96
N ILE A 135 6.75 -9.85 -7.37
CA ILE A 135 6.18 -8.68 -6.71
C ILE A 135 5.73 -9.03 -5.29
N LEU A 136 4.95 -10.10 -5.11
CA LEU A 136 4.48 -10.55 -3.79
C LEU A 136 5.65 -10.93 -2.87
N ARG A 137 6.66 -11.63 -3.40
CA ARG A 137 7.89 -11.96 -2.66
C ARG A 137 8.65 -10.71 -2.24
N ASN A 138 8.83 -9.74 -3.14
CA ASN A 138 9.48 -8.46 -2.81
C ASN A 138 8.69 -7.68 -1.75
N ALA A 139 7.37 -7.80 -1.78
CA ALA A 139 6.48 -7.21 -0.78
C ALA A 139 6.49 -7.93 0.58
N ARG A 140 7.23 -9.04 0.71
CA ARG A 140 7.30 -9.89 1.90
C ARG A 140 5.92 -10.42 2.33
N THR A 141 5.03 -10.70 1.37
CA THR A 141 3.69 -11.23 1.65
C THR A 141 3.61 -12.76 1.59
N LEU A 142 4.66 -13.44 1.12
CA LEU A 142 4.72 -14.90 1.05
C LEU A 142 5.52 -15.42 2.26
N HIS A 143 4.83 -16.05 3.21
CA HIS A 143 5.44 -16.66 4.39
C HIS A 143 5.51 -18.18 4.18
N LEU A 144 6.64 -18.80 4.52
CA LEU A 144 6.89 -20.23 4.23
C LEU A 144 6.38 -21.17 5.33
N ASP A 145 6.27 -20.70 6.57
CA ASP A 145 5.99 -21.51 7.75
C ASP A 145 4.58 -21.26 8.33
N GLU A 146 3.58 -21.06 7.46
CA GLU A 146 2.18 -20.82 7.85
C GLU A 146 1.23 -21.80 7.16
N ASP A 147 0.35 -22.45 7.94
CA ASP A 147 -0.78 -23.20 7.38
C ASP A 147 -1.74 -22.25 6.62
N PRO A 148 -2.46 -22.75 5.60
CA PRO A 148 -3.38 -21.91 4.83
C PRO A 148 -4.45 -21.26 5.70
N ASN A 149 -4.38 -19.93 5.86
CA ASN A 149 -5.32 -19.16 6.67
C ASN A 149 -5.79 -17.85 6.03
N MET A 150 -5.43 -17.60 4.77
CA MET A 150 -5.75 -16.35 4.06
C MET A 150 -7.08 -16.45 3.33
N VAL A 151 -8.02 -15.56 3.63
CA VAL A 151 -9.33 -15.48 2.97
C VAL A 151 -9.41 -14.21 2.12
N VAL A 152 -9.60 -14.38 0.81
CA VAL A 152 -9.84 -13.27 -0.12
C VAL A 152 -11.32 -12.89 -0.07
N CYS A 153 -11.62 -11.61 0.22
CA CYS A 153 -12.97 -11.07 0.25
C CYS A 153 -13.15 -10.02 -0.85
N TRP A 154 -14.20 -10.19 -1.64
CA TRP A 154 -14.63 -9.23 -2.67
C TRP A 154 -16.01 -8.67 -2.37
N GLY A 155 -16.26 -7.45 -2.82
CA GLY A 155 -17.58 -6.81 -2.74
C GLY A 155 -17.55 -5.37 -3.22
N GLY A 156 -18.69 -4.69 -3.10
CA GLY A 156 -18.86 -3.31 -3.58
C GLY A 156 -18.09 -2.27 -2.78
N HIS A 157 -17.63 -1.21 -3.47
CA HIS A 157 -17.02 -0.03 -2.85
C HIS A 157 -18.05 0.82 -2.08
N SER A 158 -19.27 0.90 -2.60
CA SER A 158 -20.41 1.61 -2.00
C SER A 158 -21.53 0.62 -1.73
N ILE A 159 -21.80 0.38 -0.45
CA ILE A 159 -22.76 -0.59 0.05
C ILE A 159 -23.61 0.05 1.14
N ASN A 160 -24.82 -0.46 1.34
CA ASN A 160 -25.69 0.09 2.38
C ASN A 160 -25.25 -0.38 3.79
N GLN A 161 -25.82 0.23 4.83
CA GLN A 161 -25.48 -0.08 6.21
C GLN A 161 -25.72 -1.56 6.58
N ASN A 162 -26.75 -2.20 6.03
CA ASN A 162 -27.08 -3.60 6.33
C ASN A 162 -26.01 -4.53 5.78
N GLU A 163 -25.58 -4.32 4.54
CA GLU A 163 -24.49 -5.06 3.89
C GLU A 163 -23.17 -4.85 4.63
N TYR A 164 -22.87 -3.60 5.03
CA TYR A 164 -21.66 -3.27 5.78
C TYR A 164 -21.62 -4.01 7.13
N LEU A 165 -22.72 -3.99 7.89
CA LEU A 165 -22.83 -4.69 9.16
C LEU A 165 -22.71 -6.21 8.98
N TYR A 166 -23.30 -6.77 7.92
CA TYR A 166 -23.17 -8.18 7.61
C TYR A 166 -21.72 -8.56 7.27
N ALA A 167 -21.05 -7.81 6.40
CA ALA A 167 -19.65 -8.05 6.04
C ALA A 167 -18.73 -7.93 7.27
N ARG A 168 -18.99 -6.98 8.16
CA ARG A 168 -18.28 -6.86 9.44
C ARG A 168 -18.52 -8.07 10.34
N LYS A 169 -19.75 -8.58 10.41
CA LYS A 169 -20.07 -9.79 11.18
C LYS A 169 -19.35 -11.02 10.62
N VAL A 170 -19.34 -11.19 9.29
CA VAL A 170 -18.56 -12.25 8.62
C VAL A 170 -17.08 -12.13 8.97
N GLY A 171 -16.51 -10.93 8.89
CA GLY A 171 -15.13 -10.67 9.30
C GLY A 171 -14.85 -11.09 10.74
N SER A 172 -15.76 -10.76 11.67
CA SER A 172 -15.65 -11.16 13.08
C SER A 172 -15.61 -12.68 13.24
N GLU A 173 -16.49 -13.41 12.55
CA GLU A 173 -16.52 -14.87 12.59
C GLU A 173 -15.28 -15.53 11.99
N LEU A 174 -14.69 -14.92 10.94
CA LEU A 174 -13.42 -15.34 10.38
C LEU A 174 -12.27 -15.08 11.37
N GLY A 175 -12.23 -13.89 11.99
CA GLY A 175 -11.22 -13.54 12.98
C GLY A 175 -11.27 -14.40 14.24
N LEU A 176 -12.48 -14.82 14.67
CA LEU A 176 -12.67 -15.76 15.79
C LEU A 176 -12.06 -17.15 15.52
N ARG A 177 -11.75 -17.46 14.26
CA ARG A 177 -11.13 -18.72 13.81
C ARG A 177 -9.69 -18.52 13.34
N GLU A 178 -9.08 -17.41 13.73
CA GLU A 178 -7.67 -17.09 13.42
C GLU A 178 -7.38 -16.99 11.91
N LEU A 179 -8.40 -16.68 11.10
CA LEU A 179 -8.26 -16.48 9.66
C LEU A 179 -7.88 -15.03 9.34
N ASN A 180 -6.97 -14.87 8.39
CA ASN A 180 -6.49 -13.59 7.88
C ASN A 180 -7.31 -13.14 6.66
N ILE A 181 -7.29 -11.84 6.37
CA ILE A 181 -8.16 -11.25 5.34
C ILE A 181 -7.33 -10.55 4.27
N CYS A 182 -7.66 -10.79 3.00
CA CYS A 182 -7.16 -10.07 1.84
C CYS A 182 -8.32 -9.40 1.09
N THR A 183 -8.21 -8.13 0.71
CA THR A 183 -9.26 -7.38 -0.03
C THR A 183 -8.66 -6.51 -1.14
N GLY A 184 -9.51 -5.78 -1.88
CA GLY A 184 -9.09 -4.90 -2.98
C GLY A 184 -8.65 -3.48 -2.58
N CYS A 185 -8.40 -3.20 -1.30
CA CYS A 185 -8.02 -1.88 -0.77
C CYS A 185 -9.03 -0.77 -1.09
N GLY A 186 -10.04 -0.58 -0.23
CA GLY A 186 -11.05 0.46 -0.41
C GLY A 186 -12.15 0.45 0.65
N PRO A 187 -13.15 1.34 0.53
CA PRO A 187 -14.27 1.42 1.46
C PRO A 187 -15.27 0.26 1.27
N GLY A 188 -16.35 0.29 2.05
CA GLY A 188 -17.46 -0.64 1.90
C GLY A 188 -17.08 -2.08 2.23
N ALA A 189 -17.34 -3.00 1.31
CA ALA A 189 -17.11 -4.44 1.52
C ALA A 189 -15.63 -4.83 1.57
N MET A 190 -14.73 -3.93 1.15
CA MET A 190 -13.28 -4.13 1.25
C MET A 190 -12.74 -3.72 2.63
N GLU A 191 -13.47 -2.87 3.37
CA GLU A 191 -13.05 -2.40 4.71
C GLU A 191 -13.74 -3.19 5.84
N ALA A 192 -15.05 -3.43 5.69
CA ALA A 192 -15.89 -4.04 6.72
C ALA A 192 -15.35 -5.37 7.29
N PRO A 193 -14.95 -6.37 6.46
CA PRO A 193 -14.47 -7.65 7.00
C PRO A 193 -13.16 -7.51 7.78
N MET A 194 -12.25 -6.60 7.39
CA MET A 194 -11.03 -6.33 8.15
C MET A 194 -11.35 -5.75 9.54
N LYS A 195 -12.28 -4.79 9.63
CA LYS A 195 -12.73 -4.23 10.92
C LYS A 195 -13.39 -5.29 11.82
N GLY A 196 -14.11 -6.24 11.24
CA GLY A 196 -14.67 -7.38 11.96
C GLY A 196 -13.57 -8.32 12.47
N ALA A 197 -12.69 -8.75 11.57
CA ALA A 197 -11.63 -9.70 11.87
C ALA A 197 -10.66 -9.19 12.93
N ALA A 198 -10.35 -7.88 12.94
CA ALA A 198 -9.52 -7.27 13.98
C ALA A 198 -10.10 -7.46 15.40
N VAL A 199 -11.43 -7.40 15.56
CA VAL A 199 -12.09 -7.67 16.85
C VAL A 199 -11.99 -9.16 17.19
N GLY A 200 -12.27 -10.04 16.24
CA GLY A 200 -12.17 -11.49 16.44
C GLY A 200 -10.75 -11.95 16.81
N HIS A 201 -9.73 -11.43 16.11
CA HIS A 201 -8.31 -11.68 16.44
C HIS A 201 -7.96 -11.21 17.84
N ALA A 202 -8.41 -10.01 18.24
CA ALA A 202 -8.17 -9.49 19.58
C ALA A 202 -8.82 -10.38 20.66
N GLN A 203 -10.03 -10.89 20.42
CA GLN A 203 -10.72 -11.82 21.34
C GLN A 203 -9.98 -13.15 21.49
N GLN A 204 -9.42 -13.69 20.39
CA GLN A 204 -8.60 -14.92 20.41
C GLN A 204 -7.15 -14.68 20.84
N ARG A 205 -6.76 -13.42 21.09
CA ARG A 205 -5.35 -13.03 21.32
C ARG A 205 -4.42 -13.43 20.16
N TYR A 206 -4.95 -13.52 18.95
CA TYR A 206 -4.19 -13.80 17.73
C TYR A 206 -3.30 -12.59 17.41
N ARG A 207 -1.97 -12.76 17.51
CA ARG A 207 -1.01 -11.64 17.44
C ARG A 207 -0.57 -11.30 16.03
N ASN A 208 -0.61 -12.26 15.11
CA ASN A 208 -0.03 -12.16 13.79
C ASN A 208 -1.10 -11.90 12.73
N SER A 209 -2.03 -10.98 13.02
CA SER A 209 -3.07 -10.57 12.08
C SER A 209 -2.46 -10.06 10.78
N ARG A 210 -2.94 -10.59 9.66
CA ARG A 210 -2.55 -10.16 8.33
C ARG A 210 -3.78 -9.62 7.60
N PHE A 211 -3.73 -8.32 7.31
CA PHE A 211 -4.72 -7.62 6.50
C PHE A 211 -4.04 -7.14 5.22
N ILE A 212 -4.20 -7.92 4.15
CA ILE A 212 -3.55 -7.67 2.86
C ILE A 212 -4.51 -6.88 1.96
N ALA A 213 -3.96 -5.92 1.24
CA ALA A 213 -4.64 -5.04 0.31
C ALA A 213 -3.73 -4.78 -0.91
#